data_AF-A0A2C9T367-F1
#
_entry.id   AF-A0A2C9T367-F1
#
_cell.length_a   1.000
_cell.length_b   1.000
_cell.length_c   1.000
_cell.angle_alpha   90.00
_cell.angle_beta   90.00
_cell.angle_gamma   90.00
#
_symmetry.space_group_name_H-M   'P 1'
#
loop_
_entity.id
_entity.type
_entity.pdbx_description
1 polymer ?
#
loop_
_entity_poly.entity_id
_entity_poly.type
_entity_poly.pdbx_seq_one_letter_code
_entity_poly.pdbx_strand_id
1 'polypeptide(L)'
;MLLAAVAASALAAGSLGEAPAANASCISAFGIGNGGGCTSNLTSIAIGIGAGATANAGNGFFSGAISLGNQAVSATTLSFLSFAVAVGDDARASALPGLMNLAWQQGAGSSAAMGALNFAIGILTGTSGSQSTGVSGFGNLGFQIGPGQMTNIGVFNLTLASASGGDGSKGTNAGGFGNLALNIGSAGTAWTQGFLSSTTNILGASTVFAQGILTAAGNVLGNGNQVSSQGPFPNTTLSLAFNFFGDNNTVTAGLGPFAIAGAIGETLKTINRSLPGININGSSAGGAAAVGSSRKAALSAAASAVTPDTSTTSAAARSKKTVVSRVAGSKKTAKPSASGGTSKSTAGAARTGKGSSAR
;
A
#
# COMPACT_ATOMS: atom_id res chain seq x y z
N MET A 1 -4.41 -8.94 7.99
CA MET A 1 -3.37 -9.74 7.29
C MET A 1 -2.15 -8.84 7.08
N LEU A 2 -1.22 -8.77 8.03
CA LEU A 2 -0.10 -7.82 7.95
C LEU A 2 1.24 -8.48 7.54
N LEU A 3 1.43 -9.76 7.88
CA LEU A 3 2.68 -10.50 7.64
C LEU A 3 2.96 -10.78 6.15
N ALA A 4 1.94 -10.78 5.28
CA ALA A 4 2.09 -11.11 3.86
C ALA A 4 2.75 -9.97 3.04
N ALA A 5 2.57 -8.71 3.44
CA ALA A 5 3.18 -7.57 2.74
C ALA A 5 4.70 -7.48 2.97
N VAL A 6 5.16 -7.88 4.17
CA VAL A 6 6.58 -7.85 4.57
C VAL A 6 7.44 -8.79 3.71
N ALA A 7 6.86 -9.86 3.18
CA ALA A 7 7.55 -10.79 2.27
C ALA A 7 7.83 -10.18 0.88
N ALA A 8 7.03 -9.20 0.42
CA ALA A 8 7.21 -8.57 -0.89
C ALA A 8 8.27 -7.44 -0.87
N SER A 9 8.46 -6.78 0.27
CA SER A 9 9.49 -5.73 0.44
C SER A 9 10.94 -6.24 0.31
N ALA A 10 11.17 -7.55 0.34
CA ALA A 10 12.50 -8.13 0.16
C ALA A 10 13.06 -8.01 -1.27
N LEU A 11 12.22 -7.67 -2.27
CA LEU A 11 12.63 -7.61 -3.68
C LEU A 11 13.23 -6.25 -4.12
N ALA A 12 13.22 -5.25 -3.24
CA ALA A 12 13.56 -3.84 -3.56
C ALA A 12 14.98 -3.42 -3.11
N ALA A 13 15.90 -4.37 -2.92
CA ALA A 13 17.29 -4.11 -2.54
C ALA A 13 18.29 -5.14 -3.15
N GLY A 14 17.89 -5.83 -4.22
CA GLY A 14 18.73 -6.80 -4.93
C GLY A 14 19.82 -6.10 -5.75
N SER A 15 20.97 -5.87 -5.14
CA SER A 15 22.13 -5.18 -5.71
C SER A 15 22.59 -5.72 -7.07
N LEU A 16 22.51 -4.89 -8.12
CA LEU A 16 23.45 -4.98 -9.25
C LEU A 16 24.57 -3.96 -9.05
N GLY A 17 25.40 -4.23 -8.05
CA GLY A 17 26.54 -3.44 -7.60
C GLY A 17 27.64 -4.32 -6.99
N GLU A 18 28.90 -3.83 -6.85
CA GLU A 18 29.93 -4.33 -5.90
C GLU A 18 31.16 -3.35 -5.81
N ALA A 19 32.42 -3.79 -5.59
CA ALA A 19 33.65 -2.96 -5.39
C ALA A 19 34.67 -2.92 -6.58
N PRO A 20 35.33 -1.79 -6.87
CA PRO A 20 34.85 -0.68 -8.78
C PRO A 20 35.69 -0.81 -10.09
N ALA A 21 36.71 0.06 -10.40
CA ALA A 21 38.06 -0.29 -10.97
C ALA A 21 39.25 0.75 -10.99
N ALA A 22 39.98 0.94 -9.87
CA ALA A 22 41.34 1.50 -9.92
C ALA A 22 42.29 0.31 -10.01
N ASN A 23 43.10 0.26 -11.07
CA ASN A 23 43.43 -0.98 -11.81
C ASN A 23 42.25 -1.44 -12.69
N ALA A 24 41.81 -0.55 -13.59
CA ALA A 24 40.69 -0.71 -14.53
C ALA A 24 40.83 -1.94 -15.45
N SER A 25 40.35 -3.07 -14.93
CA SER A 25 40.24 -4.35 -15.63
C SER A 25 38.82 -4.48 -16.22
N CYS A 26 38.69 -5.05 -17.42
CA CYS A 26 37.42 -5.21 -18.15
C CYS A 26 37.41 -6.49 -19.06
N ILE A 27 36.85 -7.64 -18.64
CA ILE A 27 36.69 -8.92 -19.42
C ILE A 27 35.75 -8.74 -20.66
N SER A 28 35.22 -9.81 -21.27
CA SER A 28 34.10 -9.84 -22.26
C SER A 28 33.88 -11.28 -22.69
N ALA A 29 32.67 -11.85 -22.55
CA ALA A 29 32.41 -13.24 -22.97
C ALA A 29 32.08 -13.42 -24.47
N PHE A 30 32.21 -12.35 -25.27
CA PHE A 30 32.41 -12.39 -26.73
C PHE A 30 33.82 -12.91 -27.08
N GLY A 31 34.76 -12.85 -26.14
CA GLY A 31 36.18 -13.22 -26.28
C GLY A 31 37.16 -12.07 -26.01
N ILE A 32 36.77 -10.81 -26.23
CA ILE A 32 37.68 -9.65 -26.13
C ILE A 32 37.72 -9.09 -24.71
N GLY A 33 38.35 -9.82 -23.79
CA GLY A 33 38.31 -9.52 -22.36
C GLY A 33 39.65 -9.24 -21.67
N ASN A 34 39.82 -8.01 -21.18
CA ASN A 34 41.01 -7.45 -20.55
C ASN A 34 40.95 -7.49 -19.01
N GLY A 35 40.85 -8.69 -18.41
CA GLY A 35 40.94 -8.91 -16.95
C GLY A 35 39.71 -8.50 -16.12
N GLY A 36 39.63 -8.94 -14.85
CA GLY A 36 38.50 -8.81 -13.89
C GLY A 36 37.38 -7.80 -14.23
N GLY A 37 36.20 -8.29 -14.64
CA GLY A 37 35.20 -7.52 -15.36
C GLY A 37 34.22 -8.36 -16.19
N CYS A 38 34.07 -8.05 -17.48
CA CYS A 38 32.86 -8.24 -18.31
C CYS A 38 32.37 -9.65 -18.72
N THR A 39 31.05 -9.86 -18.69
CA THR A 39 30.36 -11.16 -18.95
C THR A 39 29.59 -11.25 -20.28
N SER A 40 29.93 -10.43 -21.28
CA SER A 40 29.26 -10.33 -22.58
C SER A 40 28.80 -11.65 -23.23
N ASN A 41 27.52 -11.89 -23.47
CA ASN A 41 27.14 -12.89 -24.50
C ASN A 41 27.64 -12.47 -25.91
N LEU A 42 27.52 -13.32 -26.94
CA LEU A 42 27.89 -13.02 -28.35
C LEU A 42 27.00 -11.94 -29.04
N THR A 43 26.58 -10.91 -28.30
CA THR A 43 26.16 -9.58 -28.81
C THR A 43 26.33 -8.44 -27.76
N SER A 44 27.13 -8.60 -26.70
CA SER A 44 27.13 -7.76 -25.46
C SER A 44 28.50 -7.11 -25.08
N ILE A 45 28.65 -6.44 -23.91
CA ILE A 45 29.82 -5.60 -23.49
C ILE A 45 30.15 -5.60 -21.94
N ALA A 46 30.47 -4.46 -21.29
CA ALA A 46 31.44 -4.32 -20.17
C ALA A 46 31.03 -4.70 -18.68
N ILE A 47 32.00 -4.74 -17.71
CA ILE A 47 32.04 -4.78 -16.19
C ILE A 47 33.53 -4.51 -15.71
N GLY A 48 33.86 -4.13 -14.44
CA GLY A 48 35.25 -4.03 -13.87
C GLY A 48 35.40 -4.27 -12.33
N ILE A 49 36.59 -4.11 -11.68
CA ILE A 49 36.83 -4.26 -10.18
C ILE A 49 37.76 -3.18 -9.48
N GLY A 50 37.23 -2.39 -8.50
CA GLY A 50 37.57 -1.07 -7.75
C GLY A 50 36.41 0.19 -7.39
N ALA A 51 37.36 1.21 -7.79
CA ALA A 51 37.45 2.75 -8.01
C ALA A 51 37.52 3.35 -9.47
N GLY A 52 36.42 3.91 -10.02
CA GLY A 52 36.14 4.19 -11.46
C GLY A 52 35.87 2.95 -12.35
N ALA A 53 34.68 2.78 -12.97
CA ALA A 53 34.36 1.58 -13.80
C ALA A 53 33.19 1.72 -14.79
N THR A 54 32.93 0.70 -15.64
CA THR A 54 31.75 0.68 -16.53
C THR A 54 31.24 -0.70 -16.98
N ALA A 55 29.94 -0.77 -17.33
CA ALA A 55 29.28 -1.94 -17.89
C ALA A 55 28.18 -1.68 -18.94
N ASN A 56 28.55 -1.16 -20.12
CA ASN A 56 27.71 -0.91 -21.31
C ASN A 56 27.04 -2.11 -22.02
N ALA A 57 26.81 -3.27 -21.39
CA ALA A 57 26.67 -4.55 -22.09
C ALA A 57 25.33 -4.85 -22.82
N GLY A 58 24.51 -3.83 -23.11
CA GLY A 58 23.06 -3.93 -23.33
C GLY A 58 22.53 -4.59 -24.62
N ASN A 59 23.29 -5.44 -25.33
CA ASN A 59 23.04 -5.71 -26.75
C ASN A 59 22.86 -7.17 -27.20
N GLY A 60 23.05 -8.19 -26.34
CA GLY A 60 22.57 -9.57 -26.61
C GLY A 60 21.08 -9.60 -26.94
N PHE A 61 20.52 -10.63 -27.59
CA PHE A 61 19.04 -10.65 -27.69
C PHE A 61 18.43 -10.61 -26.27
N PHE A 62 19.10 -11.29 -25.33
CA PHE A 62 19.17 -10.93 -23.91
C PHE A 62 20.15 -9.75 -23.70
N SER A 63 19.62 -8.53 -23.56
CA SER A 63 20.38 -7.34 -23.17
C SER A 63 20.83 -7.46 -21.70
N GLY A 64 22.02 -6.93 -21.34
CA GLY A 64 22.62 -7.16 -20.01
C GLY A 64 23.76 -6.23 -19.59
N ALA A 65 24.33 -6.38 -18.36
CA ALA A 65 25.69 -6.06 -17.81
C ALA A 65 25.78 -6.19 -16.24
N ILE A 66 26.79 -5.60 -15.53
CA ILE A 66 26.92 -5.43 -14.03
C ILE A 66 28.11 -4.46 -13.68
N SER A 67 28.16 -3.68 -12.59
CA SER A 67 29.32 -2.82 -12.22
C SER A 67 29.48 -2.59 -10.72
N LEU A 68 30.54 -1.87 -10.35
CA LEU A 68 31.13 -1.80 -9.04
C LEU A 68 31.57 -0.30 -8.72
N GLY A 69 31.30 0.25 -7.52
CA GLY A 69 31.67 1.58 -6.90
C GLY A 69 31.43 2.97 -7.54
N ASN A 70 31.89 4.06 -6.87
CA ASN A 70 31.54 5.48 -7.13
C ASN A 70 31.63 5.92 -8.59
N GLN A 71 30.49 6.29 -9.18
CA GLN A 71 30.28 6.56 -10.61
C GLN A 71 30.61 5.34 -11.53
N ALA A 72 29.86 4.24 -11.43
CA ALA A 72 30.00 3.05 -12.31
C ALA A 72 28.69 2.65 -13.01
N VAL A 73 28.61 1.61 -13.86
CA VAL A 73 27.63 1.44 -15.00
C VAL A 73 26.83 0.07 -15.16
N SER A 74 26.54 -0.71 -14.09
CA SER A 74 25.75 -1.98 -13.98
C SER A 74 24.44 -2.22 -14.76
N ALA A 75 24.50 -2.90 -15.92
CA ALA A 75 23.33 -3.29 -16.73
C ALA A 75 22.65 -4.66 -16.40
N THR A 76 21.81 -5.20 -17.30
CA THR A 76 20.71 -6.20 -17.11
C THR A 76 21.08 -7.70 -17.05
N THR A 77 20.10 -8.62 -16.94
CA THR A 77 20.32 -10.09 -17.05
C THR A 77 19.08 -10.86 -17.54
N LEU A 78 19.26 -11.85 -18.45
CA LEU A 78 18.20 -12.68 -19.07
C LEU A 78 17.03 -11.85 -19.64
N SER A 79 17.39 -10.73 -20.27
CA SER A 79 16.55 -9.55 -20.33
C SER A 79 16.35 -9.11 -21.77
N PHE A 80 15.38 -9.70 -22.45
CA PHE A 80 15.16 -9.40 -23.87
C PHE A 80 14.91 -7.90 -24.06
N LEU A 81 15.73 -7.24 -24.88
CA LEU A 81 15.65 -5.79 -25.15
C LEU A 81 15.60 -4.90 -23.88
N SER A 82 16.08 -5.37 -22.73
CA SER A 82 15.96 -4.66 -21.44
C SER A 82 17.31 -4.11 -20.96
N PHE A 83 17.31 -2.98 -20.26
CA PHE A 83 18.51 -2.26 -19.89
C PHE A 83 18.58 -2.04 -18.38
N ALA A 84 19.63 -2.56 -17.75
CA ALA A 84 20.10 -1.94 -16.52
C ALA A 84 21.06 -0.76 -16.83
N VAL A 85 21.81 -0.21 -15.87
CA VAL A 85 23.11 0.52 -15.99
C VAL A 85 23.33 1.28 -14.66
N ALA A 86 24.30 0.95 -13.77
CA ALA A 86 25.15 1.77 -12.83
C ALA A 86 25.47 1.32 -11.34
N VAL A 87 26.58 1.72 -10.68
CA VAL A 87 26.77 1.58 -9.19
C VAL A 87 27.69 2.68 -8.54
N GLY A 88 27.86 2.73 -7.19
CA GLY A 88 28.53 3.79 -6.39
C GLY A 88 27.68 4.70 -5.45
N ASP A 89 28.26 5.71 -4.78
CA ASP A 89 27.61 7.04 -4.92
C ASP A 89 27.67 7.36 -6.41
N ASP A 90 26.60 7.90 -6.99
CA ASP A 90 26.36 7.82 -8.44
C ASP A 90 26.06 6.38 -8.98
N ALA A 91 25.45 5.48 -8.17
CA ALA A 91 24.95 4.13 -8.56
C ALA A 91 23.66 3.99 -9.35
N ARG A 92 23.64 3.55 -10.64
CA ARG A 92 22.43 3.33 -11.49
C ARG A 92 21.84 1.88 -11.74
N ALA A 93 22.15 0.87 -10.91
CA ALA A 93 21.72 -0.56 -10.86
C ALA A 93 20.22 -0.90 -11.00
N SER A 94 19.86 -1.75 -11.96
CA SER A 94 18.62 -1.52 -12.71
C SER A 94 17.96 -2.85 -13.20
N ALA A 95 17.42 -2.97 -14.43
CA ALA A 95 16.45 -4.01 -14.80
C ALA A 95 16.86 -5.51 -14.72
N LEU A 96 15.83 -6.36 -14.68
CA LEU A 96 15.77 -7.79 -14.38
C LEU A 96 15.02 -8.59 -15.48
N PRO A 97 15.07 -9.96 -15.44
CA PRO A 97 14.59 -10.82 -16.53
C PRO A 97 13.20 -10.48 -17.04
N GLY A 98 13.04 -10.53 -18.37
CA GLY A 98 11.90 -9.89 -18.98
C GLY A 98 12.03 -9.48 -20.43
N LEU A 99 11.09 -8.62 -20.86
CA LEU A 99 11.06 -7.96 -22.17
C LEU A 99 10.95 -6.44 -21.99
N MET A 100 11.91 -5.68 -22.49
CA MET A 100 11.91 -4.20 -22.48
C MET A 100 11.75 -3.56 -21.08
N ASN A 101 12.41 -4.10 -20.06
CA ASN A 101 12.53 -3.43 -18.75
C ASN A 101 13.67 -2.39 -18.76
N LEU A 102 13.53 -1.30 -18.02
CA LEU A 102 14.56 -0.29 -17.69
C LEU A 102 14.47 0.02 -16.20
N ALA A 103 15.56 0.30 -15.48
CA ALA A 103 15.44 0.74 -14.08
C ALA A 103 16.56 1.63 -13.51
N TRP A 104 17.00 2.59 -14.34
CA TRP A 104 18.05 3.55 -14.05
C TRP A 104 18.09 3.99 -12.57
N GLN A 105 19.13 3.57 -11.85
CA GLN A 105 19.45 3.96 -10.47
C GLN A 105 20.16 5.38 -10.42
N GLN A 106 20.96 5.86 -9.46
CA GLN A 106 22.00 6.93 -9.50
C GLN A 106 22.76 7.15 -8.15
N GLY A 107 22.79 6.23 -7.19
CA GLY A 107 23.58 6.34 -5.96
C GLY A 107 22.72 6.53 -4.75
N ALA A 108 22.37 7.76 -4.37
CA ALA A 108 22.21 8.96 -5.19
C ALA A 108 21.11 8.84 -6.31
N GLY A 109 20.40 7.69 -6.36
CA GLY A 109 19.35 7.19 -7.28
C GLY A 109 19.31 5.64 -7.28
N SER A 110 18.36 4.79 -7.71
CA SER A 110 17.03 4.89 -8.32
C SER A 110 16.46 3.47 -8.77
N SER A 111 16.59 2.36 -7.99
CA SER A 111 16.79 0.93 -8.46
C SER A 111 15.73 0.15 -9.26
N ALA A 112 16.18 -0.92 -9.93
CA ALA A 112 15.55 -2.22 -10.36
C ALA A 112 14.09 -2.34 -10.91
N ALA A 113 13.91 -3.03 -12.06
CA ALA A 113 12.61 -3.33 -12.71
C ALA A 113 12.54 -4.73 -13.37
N MET A 114 11.41 -5.44 -13.20
CA MET A 114 11.25 -6.87 -13.59
C MET A 114 9.91 -7.15 -14.30
N GLY A 115 9.87 -8.09 -15.25
CA GLY A 115 8.64 -8.45 -16.00
C GLY A 115 8.67 -8.01 -17.46
N ALA A 116 7.67 -7.31 -17.99
CA ALA A 116 7.78 -6.63 -19.30
C ALA A 116 7.36 -5.15 -19.28
N LEU A 117 8.05 -4.28 -20.03
CA LEU A 117 7.77 -2.85 -20.14
C LEU A 117 7.84 -2.09 -18.79
N ASN A 118 8.69 -2.51 -17.86
CA ASN A 118 8.77 -1.92 -16.53
C ASN A 118 9.92 -0.91 -16.42
N PHE A 119 9.67 0.24 -15.78
CA PHE A 119 10.56 1.40 -15.70
C PHE A 119 10.74 1.85 -14.23
N ALA A 120 11.91 1.68 -13.61
CA ALA A 120 12.13 2.11 -12.20
C ALA A 120 13.23 3.16 -12.02
N ILE A 121 12.97 4.20 -11.21
CA ILE A 121 13.82 5.37 -10.98
C ILE A 121 13.55 5.87 -9.50
N GLY A 122 14.40 6.66 -8.78
CA GLY A 122 14.48 6.71 -7.29
C GLY A 122 15.70 7.39 -6.52
N ILE A 123 16.40 6.67 -5.61
CA ILE A 123 17.34 7.10 -4.47
C ILE A 123 18.00 8.54 -4.41
N LEU A 124 18.45 8.99 -3.22
CA LEU A 124 19.61 9.89 -3.02
C LEU A 124 20.62 9.30 -1.95
N THR A 125 21.94 9.64 -1.88
CA THR A 125 22.89 9.09 -0.83
C THR A 125 23.87 10.09 -0.18
N GLY A 126 23.71 11.40 -0.36
CA GLY A 126 24.38 12.38 0.51
C GLY A 126 23.81 12.40 1.94
N THR A 127 23.62 13.59 2.50
CA THR A 127 23.18 13.81 3.89
C THR A 127 21.80 14.43 4.12
N SER A 128 20.90 14.80 3.19
CA SER A 128 20.84 14.79 1.71
C SER A 128 20.97 13.45 0.98
N GLY A 129 20.53 12.33 1.58
CA GLY A 129 20.57 11.03 0.91
C GLY A 129 19.68 9.93 1.50
N SER A 130 18.54 9.61 0.87
CA SER A 130 17.74 8.43 1.16
C SER A 130 16.93 7.90 -0.05
N GLN A 131 16.49 6.65 0.01
CA GLN A 131 16.68 5.75 -1.13
C GLN A 131 15.44 5.07 -1.71
N SER A 132 15.21 5.10 -3.04
CA SER A 132 14.03 4.59 -3.76
C SER A 132 14.27 3.82 -5.08
N THR A 133 13.30 2.98 -5.49
CA THR A 133 13.48 1.71 -6.23
C THR A 133 12.16 1.16 -6.82
N GLY A 134 12.24 0.19 -7.74
CA GLY A 134 11.52 -1.07 -7.62
C GLY A 134 10.18 -1.16 -8.34
N VAL A 135 10.16 -1.66 -9.58
CA VAL A 135 8.90 -1.97 -10.28
C VAL A 135 8.83 -3.39 -10.86
N SER A 136 7.64 -4.00 -10.88
CA SER A 136 7.48 -5.44 -11.16
C SER A 136 6.14 -5.78 -11.83
N GLY A 137 6.18 -6.38 -13.02
CA GLY A 137 5.02 -6.98 -13.68
C GLY A 137 4.88 -6.57 -15.15
N PHE A 138 3.86 -5.80 -15.52
CA PHE A 138 3.67 -5.31 -16.89
C PHE A 138 3.43 -3.80 -16.95
N GLY A 139 4.28 -3.04 -17.67
CA GLY A 139 4.00 -1.63 -17.95
C GLY A 139 4.04 -0.70 -16.73
N ASN A 140 4.72 -1.08 -15.64
CA ASN A 140 4.78 -0.26 -14.42
C ASN A 140 5.86 0.82 -14.54
N LEU A 141 5.59 2.02 -14.02
CA LEU A 141 6.54 3.13 -13.96
C LEU A 141 6.73 3.59 -12.51
N GLY A 142 7.99 3.73 -12.09
CA GLY A 142 8.40 4.24 -10.79
C GLY A 142 9.47 5.29 -10.96
N PHE A 143 9.35 6.42 -10.26
CA PHE A 143 10.32 7.50 -10.27
C PHE A 143 10.34 8.25 -8.93
N GLN A 144 11.48 8.30 -8.27
CA GLN A 144 11.64 9.08 -7.05
C GLN A 144 12.98 9.82 -7.00
N ILE A 145 13.16 10.68 -6.00
CA ILE A 145 14.39 11.41 -5.63
C ILE A 145 14.32 11.70 -4.12
N GLY A 146 15.45 11.67 -3.39
CA GLY A 146 15.58 12.44 -2.14
C GLY A 146 15.69 11.64 -0.84
N PRO A 147 14.65 11.66 0.00
CA PRO A 147 14.23 10.43 0.69
C PRO A 147 13.57 9.30 -0.13
N GLY A 148 13.44 8.10 0.46
CA GLY A 148 12.83 6.89 -0.14
C GLY A 148 12.30 5.83 0.85
N GLN A 149 11.69 4.69 0.49
CA GLN A 149 11.74 3.85 -0.73
C GLN A 149 10.44 3.76 -1.55
N MET A 150 10.53 3.20 -2.76
CA MET A 150 9.41 2.86 -3.63
C MET A 150 9.30 1.35 -3.90
N THR A 151 8.08 0.91 -4.23
CA THR A 151 7.77 -0.44 -4.72
C THR A 151 6.51 -0.39 -5.59
N ASN A 152 6.55 -0.98 -6.77
CA ASN A 152 5.42 -0.98 -7.70
C ASN A 152 5.18 -2.38 -8.26
N ILE A 153 4.00 -2.99 -8.02
CA ILE A 153 3.77 -4.42 -8.30
C ILE A 153 2.44 -4.65 -9.00
N GLY A 154 2.48 -5.05 -10.27
CA GLY A 154 1.30 -5.49 -11.02
C GLY A 154 1.31 -5.02 -12.47
N VAL A 155 0.29 -4.28 -12.90
CA VAL A 155 0.07 -3.89 -14.29
C VAL A 155 -0.27 -2.40 -14.41
N PHE A 156 0.41 -1.66 -15.29
CA PHE A 156 0.16 -0.24 -15.62
C PHE A 156 0.08 0.74 -14.43
N ASN A 157 0.74 0.42 -13.32
CA ASN A 157 0.76 1.29 -12.15
C ASN A 157 1.86 2.37 -12.26
N LEU A 158 1.62 3.53 -11.64
CA LEU A 158 2.53 4.68 -11.62
C LEU A 158 2.85 5.10 -10.18
N THR A 159 4.13 5.19 -9.84
CA THR A 159 4.61 5.63 -8.53
C THR A 159 5.59 6.79 -8.69
N LEU A 160 5.29 7.96 -8.11
CA LEU A 160 6.12 9.16 -8.17
C LEU A 160 6.38 9.72 -6.77
N ALA A 161 7.62 10.09 -6.45
CA ALA A 161 7.90 10.69 -5.14
C ALA A 161 9.12 11.62 -5.13
N SER A 162 9.12 12.58 -4.20
CA SER A 162 10.25 13.50 -4.03
C SER A 162 10.30 14.04 -2.60
N ALA A 163 11.49 14.38 -2.15
CA ALA A 163 11.71 14.99 -0.84
C ALA A 163 13.03 15.77 -0.77
N SER A 164 13.07 16.75 0.13
CA SER A 164 14.18 17.71 0.29
C SER A 164 14.58 17.84 1.76
N GLY A 165 15.66 17.16 2.14
CA GLY A 165 16.18 17.16 3.51
C GLY A 165 15.41 16.26 4.49
N GLY A 166 16.03 16.02 5.65
CA GLY A 166 15.53 15.13 6.69
C GLY A 166 16.09 13.70 6.61
N ASP A 167 16.18 13.09 7.77
CA ASP A 167 16.51 11.68 8.05
C ASP A 167 15.30 10.72 7.89
N GLY A 168 14.11 11.28 7.65
CA GLY A 168 12.85 10.55 7.62
C GLY A 168 12.63 9.63 6.40
N SER A 169 12.11 8.43 6.68
CA SER A 169 11.69 7.44 5.68
C SER A 169 10.49 7.92 4.82
N LYS A 170 10.42 7.44 3.58
CA LYS A 170 9.49 7.90 2.53
C LYS A 170 8.90 6.78 1.68
N GLY A 171 8.00 5.98 2.25
CA GLY A 171 7.34 4.88 1.55
C GLY A 171 6.42 5.35 0.41
N THR A 172 6.61 4.82 -0.79
CA THR A 172 5.73 5.08 -1.95
C THR A 172 5.39 3.78 -2.66
N ASN A 173 4.13 3.37 -2.69
CA ASN A 173 3.75 2.06 -3.25
C ASN A 173 2.50 2.10 -4.12
N ALA A 174 2.52 1.36 -5.23
CA ALA A 174 1.33 1.00 -5.97
C ALA A 174 1.31 -0.52 -6.22
N GLY A 175 0.14 -1.15 -6.08
CA GLY A 175 -0.03 -2.59 -6.25
C GLY A 175 -1.35 -2.97 -6.92
N GLY A 176 -1.32 -3.84 -7.93
CA GLY A 176 -2.50 -4.29 -8.67
C GLY A 176 -2.54 -3.74 -10.10
N PHE A 177 -3.68 -3.20 -10.54
CA PHE A 177 -3.89 -2.71 -11.92
C PHE A 177 -4.16 -1.21 -11.98
N GLY A 178 -3.35 -0.46 -12.74
CA GLY A 178 -3.64 0.93 -13.13
C GLY A 178 -3.64 1.94 -11.97
N ASN A 179 -2.90 1.68 -10.89
CA ASN A 179 -2.92 2.51 -9.68
C ASN A 179 -1.88 3.63 -9.72
N LEU A 180 -2.12 4.68 -8.94
CA LEU A 180 -1.23 5.84 -8.78
C LEU A 180 -0.78 5.99 -7.31
N ALA A 181 0.48 6.36 -7.07
CA ALA A 181 0.91 6.89 -5.77
C ALA A 181 1.86 8.07 -5.94
N LEU A 182 1.52 9.21 -5.33
CA LEU A 182 2.32 10.44 -5.31
C LEU A 182 2.79 10.75 -3.89
N ASN A 183 4.09 10.96 -3.65
CA ASN A 183 4.62 11.31 -2.31
C ASN A 183 5.68 12.43 -2.38
N ILE A 184 5.23 13.68 -2.33
CA ILE A 184 5.98 14.90 -2.64
C ILE A 184 6.19 15.75 -1.38
N GLY A 185 7.40 16.26 -1.15
CA GLY A 185 7.72 17.15 0.00
C GLY A 185 8.29 16.41 1.22
N SER A 186 7.92 16.83 2.44
CA SER A 186 8.41 16.27 3.71
C SER A 186 8.21 14.76 3.87
N ALA A 187 9.02 14.11 4.74
CA ALA A 187 9.01 12.67 4.96
C ALA A 187 7.63 12.11 5.39
N GLY A 188 7.15 11.05 4.73
CA GLY A 188 5.78 10.55 4.85
C GLY A 188 5.53 9.37 3.91
N THR A 189 4.33 8.79 3.93
CA THR A 189 3.99 7.57 3.17
C THR A 189 2.79 7.76 2.24
N ALA A 190 2.84 7.20 1.03
CA ALA A 190 1.71 7.06 0.13
C ALA A 190 1.64 5.61 -0.40
N TRP A 191 0.53 4.90 -0.17
CA TRP A 191 0.40 3.48 -0.49
C TRP A 191 -0.95 3.16 -1.14
N THR A 192 -0.94 2.56 -2.33
CA THR A 192 -2.14 2.27 -3.12
C THR A 192 -2.20 0.79 -3.50
N GLN A 193 -3.32 0.10 -3.23
CA GLN A 193 -3.50 -1.28 -3.69
C GLN A 193 -4.90 -1.59 -4.24
N GLY A 194 -4.96 -2.00 -5.50
CA GLY A 194 -6.13 -2.62 -6.10
C GLY A 194 -6.27 -2.29 -7.58
N PHE A 195 -7.37 -1.63 -7.95
CA PHE A 195 -7.72 -1.39 -9.35
C PHE A 195 -8.07 0.09 -9.54
N LEU A 196 -7.38 0.77 -10.45
CA LEU A 196 -7.62 2.17 -10.84
C LEU A 196 -7.72 3.13 -9.63
N SER A 197 -6.93 2.87 -8.59
CA SER A 197 -6.94 3.63 -7.33
C SER A 197 -5.75 4.58 -7.22
N SER A 198 -5.80 5.55 -6.30
CA SER A 198 -4.75 6.58 -6.15
C SER A 198 -4.43 6.93 -4.69
N THR A 199 -3.17 7.30 -4.43
CA THR A 199 -2.78 8.05 -3.23
C THR A 199 -1.98 9.29 -3.58
N THR A 200 -2.16 10.35 -2.80
CA THR A 200 -1.35 11.57 -2.88
C THR A 200 -0.95 12.05 -1.48
N ASN A 201 0.33 12.25 -1.24
CA ASN A 201 0.84 13.01 -0.10
C ASN A 201 1.67 14.17 -0.65
N ILE A 202 1.27 15.40 -0.35
CA ILE A 202 1.83 16.62 -0.96
C ILE A 202 2.17 17.61 0.15
N LEU A 203 3.46 17.93 0.27
CA LEU A 203 4.01 18.96 1.17
C LEU A 203 3.65 18.76 2.65
N GLY A 204 3.54 17.50 3.10
CA GLY A 204 3.14 17.16 4.46
C GLY A 204 3.77 15.87 4.95
N ALA A 205 4.15 15.82 6.23
CA ALA A 205 4.76 14.65 6.86
C ALA A 205 3.68 13.67 7.37
N SER A 206 2.95 13.04 6.45
CA SER A 206 1.71 12.30 6.72
C SER A 206 1.71 10.90 6.09
N THR A 207 0.77 10.05 6.52
CA THR A 207 0.55 8.69 5.97
C THR A 207 -0.76 8.63 5.19
N VAL A 208 -0.69 8.23 3.93
CA VAL A 208 -1.82 8.20 3.00
C VAL A 208 -1.94 6.79 2.40
N PHE A 209 -3.16 6.24 2.41
CA PHE A 209 -3.42 4.84 2.08
C PHE A 209 -4.73 4.71 1.28
N ALA A 210 -4.74 3.97 0.17
CA ALA A 210 -5.95 3.63 -0.57
C ALA A 210 -5.94 2.14 -0.97
N GLN A 211 -7.03 1.43 -0.72
CA GLN A 211 -7.14 -0.01 -1.01
C GLN A 211 -8.53 -0.37 -1.51
N GLY A 212 -8.64 -0.79 -2.78
CA GLY A 212 -9.92 -1.18 -3.39
C GLY A 212 -10.01 -0.96 -4.91
N ILE A 213 -11.21 -0.69 -5.39
CA ILE A 213 -11.51 -0.39 -6.80
C ILE A 213 -11.96 1.07 -6.91
N LEU A 214 -11.29 1.88 -7.74
CA LEU A 214 -11.56 3.32 -7.89
C LEU A 214 -11.53 4.06 -6.53
N THR A 215 -10.58 3.71 -5.66
CA THR A 215 -10.38 4.36 -4.36
C THR A 215 -9.30 5.44 -4.44
N ALA A 216 -9.44 6.50 -3.65
CA ALA A 216 -8.50 7.62 -3.60
C ALA A 216 -8.22 8.04 -2.15
N ALA A 217 -6.99 8.42 -1.83
CA ALA A 217 -6.67 9.10 -0.58
C ALA A 217 -5.67 10.24 -0.81
N GLY A 218 -5.84 11.38 -0.14
CA GLY A 218 -5.03 12.59 -0.39
C GLY A 218 -4.71 13.43 0.85
N ASN A 219 -3.43 13.71 1.11
CA ASN A 219 -2.99 14.73 2.05
C ASN A 219 -2.33 15.89 1.28
N VAL A 220 -2.78 17.12 1.51
CA VAL A 220 -2.18 18.34 0.93
C VAL A 220 -1.93 19.34 2.05
N LEU A 221 -0.64 19.53 2.35
CA LEU A 221 -0.11 20.28 3.49
C LEU A 221 -0.50 19.65 4.86
N GLY A 222 0.32 19.94 5.87
CA GLY A 222 0.12 19.44 7.22
C GLY A 222 0.70 18.04 7.48
N ASN A 223 1.01 17.80 8.76
CA ASN A 223 1.88 16.75 9.26
C ASN A 223 1.17 15.87 10.29
N GLY A 224 1.64 14.63 10.46
CA GLY A 224 1.08 13.67 11.41
C GLY A 224 -0.30 13.11 11.01
N ASN A 225 -0.81 13.43 9.82
CA ASN A 225 -2.13 12.95 9.39
C ASN A 225 -2.09 11.47 8.99
N GLN A 226 -3.17 10.75 9.26
CA GLN A 226 -3.48 9.47 8.63
C GLN A 226 -4.72 9.65 7.74
N VAL A 227 -4.56 9.46 6.43
CA VAL A 227 -5.64 9.59 5.44
C VAL A 227 -5.82 8.24 4.75
N SER A 228 -6.86 7.50 5.10
CA SER A 228 -7.08 6.13 4.62
C SER A 228 -8.41 5.98 3.89
N SER A 229 -8.37 5.38 2.70
CA SER A 229 -9.53 4.86 1.98
C SER A 229 -9.43 3.34 1.94
N GLN A 230 -9.98 2.67 2.98
CA GLN A 230 -9.72 1.26 3.24
C GLN A 230 -10.96 0.49 3.70
N GLY A 231 -11.12 -0.70 3.14
CA GLY A 231 -12.00 -1.77 3.60
C GLY A 231 -11.33 -3.14 3.39
N PRO A 232 -12.06 -4.24 3.62
CA PRO A 232 -11.56 -5.59 3.36
C PRO A 232 -11.29 -5.77 1.86
N PHE A 233 -10.02 -5.87 1.47
CA PHE A 233 -9.64 -6.03 0.06
C PHE A 233 -10.33 -7.25 -0.58
N PRO A 234 -10.91 -7.13 -1.80
CA PRO A 234 -10.95 -5.96 -2.69
C PRO A 234 -12.23 -5.10 -2.58
N ASN A 235 -13.06 -5.31 -1.55
CA ASN A 235 -14.46 -4.88 -1.50
C ASN A 235 -14.69 -3.37 -1.31
N THR A 236 -13.67 -2.58 -0.98
CA THR A 236 -13.78 -1.12 -0.97
C THR A 236 -13.96 -0.63 -2.41
N THR A 237 -15.01 0.12 -2.68
CA THR A 237 -15.21 0.72 -4.02
C THR A 237 -15.47 2.22 -3.93
N LEU A 238 -15.05 2.98 -4.95
CA LEU A 238 -15.44 4.38 -5.16
C LEU A 238 -15.34 5.27 -3.91
N SER A 239 -14.26 5.12 -3.13
CA SER A 239 -14.11 5.72 -1.81
C SER A 239 -12.96 6.73 -1.76
N LEU A 240 -13.18 7.91 -1.18
CA LEU A 240 -12.28 9.05 -1.19
C LEU A 240 -12.01 9.55 0.23
N ALA A 241 -10.75 9.56 0.67
CA ALA A 241 -10.32 10.21 1.91
C ALA A 241 -9.43 11.43 1.61
N PHE A 242 -9.61 12.57 2.29
CA PHE A 242 -8.72 13.72 2.11
C PHE A 242 -8.46 14.55 3.37
N ASN A 243 -7.26 15.14 3.46
CA ASN A 243 -6.89 16.15 4.45
C ASN A 243 -6.20 17.32 3.73
N PHE A 244 -6.70 18.54 3.91
CA PHE A 244 -6.14 19.77 3.36
C PHE A 244 -5.84 20.76 4.50
N PHE A 245 -4.62 21.31 4.55
CA PHE A 245 -4.21 22.38 5.48
C PHE A 245 -4.38 22.06 6.98
N GLY A 246 -4.34 20.78 7.36
CA GLY A 246 -4.61 20.34 8.74
C GLY A 246 -3.55 19.40 9.30
N ASP A 247 -3.33 19.42 10.61
CA ASP A 247 -2.31 18.63 11.30
C ASP A 247 -2.91 17.55 12.24
N ASN A 248 -2.26 16.39 12.33
CA ASN A 248 -2.59 15.28 13.21
C ASN A 248 -4.04 14.75 13.09
N ASN A 249 -4.65 14.86 11.91
CA ASN A 249 -6.00 14.36 11.63
C ASN A 249 -5.98 12.87 11.21
N THR A 250 -6.96 12.11 11.69
CA THR A 250 -7.25 10.74 11.25
C THR A 250 -8.51 10.75 10.38
N VAL A 251 -8.34 10.73 9.05
CA VAL A 251 -9.42 10.70 8.06
C VAL A 251 -9.57 9.29 7.52
N THR A 252 -10.78 8.73 7.54
CA THR A 252 -11.04 7.35 7.08
C THR A 252 -12.31 7.26 6.24
N ALA A 253 -12.17 6.98 4.95
CA ALA A 253 -13.24 6.46 4.11
C ALA A 253 -13.23 4.92 4.20
N GLY A 254 -14.38 4.34 4.56
CA GLY A 254 -14.51 2.90 4.81
C GLY A 254 -15.21 2.15 3.68
N LEU A 255 -16.20 1.32 4.03
CA LEU A 255 -16.91 0.41 3.14
C LEU A 255 -17.84 1.14 2.15
N GLY A 256 -17.26 1.78 1.13
CA GLY A 256 -17.98 2.28 -0.05
C GLY A 256 -18.34 1.18 -1.04
N PRO A 257 -19.35 1.42 -1.89
CA PRO A 257 -19.34 2.52 -2.85
C PRO A 257 -19.62 3.91 -2.24
N PHE A 258 -18.91 4.94 -2.72
CA PHE A 258 -19.14 6.34 -2.39
C PHE A 258 -18.98 6.70 -0.90
N ALA A 259 -18.02 6.11 -0.19
CA ALA A 259 -17.61 6.61 1.13
C ALA A 259 -16.63 7.79 0.94
N ILE A 260 -17.00 8.99 1.37
CA ILE A 260 -16.16 10.20 1.26
C ILE A 260 -15.90 10.78 2.65
N ALA A 261 -14.63 10.91 3.03
CA ALA A 261 -14.18 11.51 4.29
C ALA A 261 -13.20 12.66 4.02
N GLY A 262 -13.35 13.79 4.70
CA GLY A 262 -12.58 15.01 4.42
C GLY A 262 -12.27 15.84 5.66
N ALA A 263 -11.06 16.39 5.72
CA ALA A 263 -10.65 17.41 6.68
C ALA A 263 -10.10 18.62 5.93
N ILE A 264 -10.51 19.83 6.31
CA ILE A 264 -10.07 21.10 5.71
C ILE A 264 -9.81 22.11 6.83
N GLY A 265 -8.55 22.49 7.06
CA GLY A 265 -8.16 23.45 8.11
C GLY A 265 -8.38 22.97 9.54
N GLU A 266 -8.60 21.66 9.72
CA GLU A 266 -8.82 21.02 11.02
C GLU A 266 -7.50 20.57 11.66
N THR A 267 -7.48 20.42 12.98
CA THR A 267 -6.33 19.83 13.70
C THR A 267 -6.83 18.87 14.79
N LEU A 268 -6.12 17.75 14.96
CA LEU A 268 -6.42 16.69 15.95
C LEU A 268 -7.84 16.09 15.83
N LYS A 269 -8.41 16.03 14.63
CA LYS A 269 -9.75 15.45 14.39
C LYS A 269 -9.69 14.00 13.92
N THR A 270 -10.66 13.20 14.34
CA THR A 270 -10.96 11.88 13.73
C THR A 270 -12.25 11.97 12.92
N ILE A 271 -12.16 11.79 11.61
CA ILE A 271 -13.25 11.96 10.64
C ILE A 271 -13.41 10.64 9.87
N ASN A 272 -14.36 9.81 10.33
CA ASN A 272 -14.63 8.49 9.77
C ASN A 272 -15.94 8.51 8.96
N ARG A 273 -15.94 7.80 7.82
CA ARG A 273 -17.08 7.55 6.95
C ARG A 273 -17.12 6.06 6.58
N SER A 274 -17.58 5.21 7.51
CA SER A 274 -17.57 3.75 7.33
C SER A 274 -18.65 3.19 6.38
N LEU A 275 -19.53 4.03 5.84
CA LEU A 275 -20.67 3.68 4.99
C LEU A 275 -20.82 4.70 3.84
N PRO A 276 -21.49 4.37 2.72
CA PRO A 276 -21.77 5.29 1.62
C PRO A 276 -22.31 6.65 2.09
N GLY A 277 -21.76 7.75 1.57
CA GLY A 277 -22.06 9.14 1.95
C GLY A 277 -20.80 9.97 2.23
N ILE A 278 -20.99 11.23 2.62
CA ILE A 278 -19.94 12.24 2.83
C ILE A 278 -19.79 12.54 4.32
N ASN A 279 -18.58 12.84 4.78
CA ASN A 279 -18.28 13.43 6.09
C ASN A 279 -17.08 14.39 5.95
N ILE A 280 -17.32 15.71 6.04
CA ILE A 280 -16.28 16.73 5.93
C ILE A 280 -16.25 17.57 7.21
N ASN A 281 -15.12 17.64 7.90
CA ASN A 281 -14.97 18.33 9.19
C ASN A 281 -16.00 17.89 10.27
N GLY A 282 -16.48 16.65 10.20
CA GLY A 282 -17.55 16.13 11.06
C GLY A 282 -18.99 16.41 10.56
N SER A 283 -19.15 17.24 9.52
CA SER A 283 -20.42 17.47 8.84
C SER A 283 -20.75 16.29 7.92
N SER A 284 -21.52 15.33 8.42
CA SER A 284 -21.93 14.15 7.65
C SER A 284 -23.16 14.43 6.78
N ALA A 285 -22.99 14.39 5.46
CA ALA A 285 -24.07 14.52 4.50
C ALA A 285 -24.24 13.21 3.71
N GLY A 286 -25.45 12.66 3.69
CA GLY A 286 -25.75 11.48 2.90
C GLY A 286 -25.60 10.15 3.65
N GLY A 287 -26.66 9.38 3.47
CA GLY A 287 -26.84 7.95 3.62
C GLY A 287 -28.28 7.72 3.12
N ALA A 288 -28.62 6.59 2.50
CA ALA A 288 -29.97 6.40 1.98
C ALA A 288 -31.06 6.49 3.08
N ALA A 289 -30.68 6.27 4.33
CA ALA A 289 -31.52 6.38 5.53
C ALA A 289 -31.69 7.84 6.05
N ALA A 290 -32.06 8.78 5.18
CA ALA A 290 -32.37 10.16 5.59
C ALA A 290 -33.61 10.79 4.91
N VAL A 291 -34.21 10.14 3.91
CA VAL A 291 -35.63 10.40 3.54
C VAL A 291 -36.54 9.73 4.56
N GLY A 292 -36.48 10.21 5.81
CA GLY A 292 -37.30 9.74 6.90
C GLY A 292 -38.78 9.92 6.55
N SER A 293 -39.51 8.80 6.42
CA SER A 293 -40.93 8.85 6.09
C SER A 293 -41.66 9.72 7.12
N SER A 294 -42.36 10.74 6.66
CA SER A 294 -43.18 11.64 7.48
C SER A 294 -44.48 10.96 7.96
N ARG A 295 -44.34 9.77 8.57
CA ARG A 295 -45.37 9.14 9.39
C ARG A 295 -45.55 9.97 10.66
N LYS A 296 -46.28 11.06 10.49
CA LYS A 296 -47.00 11.82 11.51
C LYS A 296 -47.45 10.86 12.62
N ALA A 297 -46.83 10.96 13.79
CA ALA A 297 -47.18 10.11 14.92
C ALA A 297 -48.66 10.32 15.26
N ALA A 298 -49.46 9.26 15.16
CA ALA A 298 -50.84 9.31 15.61
C ALA A 298 -50.83 9.42 17.13
N LEU A 299 -51.47 10.47 17.67
CA LEU A 299 -51.63 10.64 19.11
C LEU A 299 -52.45 9.47 19.66
N SER A 300 -51.88 8.74 20.62
CA SER A 300 -52.66 7.76 21.38
C SER A 300 -53.65 8.51 22.26
N ALA A 301 -54.92 8.51 21.87
CA ALA A 301 -55.99 9.07 22.70
C ALA A 301 -56.08 8.31 24.03
N ALA A 302 -56.29 9.04 25.12
CA ALA A 302 -56.43 8.45 26.45
C ALA A 302 -57.76 7.70 26.60
N ALA A 303 -57.76 6.58 27.32
CA ALA A 303 -58.97 5.85 27.66
C ALA A 303 -59.60 6.45 28.93
N SER A 304 -60.74 7.15 28.77
CA SER A 304 -61.63 7.49 29.87
C SER A 304 -62.76 6.47 29.97
N ALA A 305 -63.00 5.93 31.15
CA ALA A 305 -64.02 4.92 31.40
C ALA A 305 -65.28 5.52 32.03
N VAL A 306 -66.45 5.24 31.43
CA VAL A 306 -67.78 5.40 32.04
C VAL A 306 -68.66 4.23 31.57
N THR A 307 -69.45 3.65 32.48
CA THR A 307 -70.36 2.51 32.25
C THR A 307 -71.80 2.99 31.93
N PRO A 308 -72.76 2.11 31.56
CA PRO A 308 -73.77 2.43 30.54
C PRO A 308 -75.10 2.94 31.10
N ASP A 309 -75.96 3.46 30.20
CA ASP A 309 -77.40 3.37 30.40
C ASP A 309 -78.20 3.06 29.11
N THR A 310 -79.35 2.48 29.38
CA THR A 310 -80.40 1.79 28.63
C THR A 310 -81.05 2.54 27.46
N SER A 311 -81.23 1.89 26.30
CA SER A 311 -82.56 1.62 25.67
C SER A 311 -82.52 1.03 24.23
N THR A 312 -83.68 0.51 23.80
CA THR A 312 -84.00 -0.20 22.55
C THR A 312 -84.07 0.73 21.31
N THR A 313 -84.18 0.31 20.03
CA THR A 313 -84.90 -0.85 19.45
C THR A 313 -84.49 -1.11 17.97
N SER A 314 -84.56 -2.38 17.50
CA SER A 314 -84.79 -2.83 16.09
C SER A 314 -83.88 -2.37 14.91
N ALA A 315 -83.63 -3.14 13.84
CA ALA A 315 -83.73 -4.59 13.58
C ALA A 315 -83.02 -4.98 12.25
N ALA A 316 -82.53 -6.24 12.15
CA ALA A 316 -82.07 -6.93 10.93
C ALA A 316 -80.77 -6.38 10.24
N ALA A 317 -79.96 -7.17 9.50
CA ALA A 317 -80.07 -8.58 9.10
C ALA A 317 -78.70 -9.30 8.93
N ARG A 318 -78.75 -10.65 8.93
CA ARG A 318 -77.84 -11.62 8.27
C ARG A 318 -76.36 -11.79 8.72
N SER A 319 -76.17 -12.88 9.49
CA SER A 319 -75.40 -14.09 9.06
C SER A 319 -73.89 -14.26 9.34
N LYS A 320 -73.60 -15.28 10.20
CA LYS A 320 -72.48 -16.26 10.12
C LYS A 320 -71.05 -15.71 10.37
N LYS A 321 -70.10 -16.40 11.04
CA LYS A 321 -70.01 -17.79 11.55
C LYS A 321 -69.04 -17.89 12.77
N THR A 322 -69.32 -18.84 13.68
CA THR A 322 -68.45 -19.61 14.62
C THR A 322 -66.95 -19.19 14.70
N VAL A 323 -66.37 -18.72 15.81
CA VAL A 323 -66.00 -19.42 17.09
C VAL A 323 -64.98 -20.56 16.83
N VAL A 324 -63.74 -20.59 17.34
CA VAL A 324 -63.16 -20.92 18.69
C VAL A 324 -61.69 -20.37 18.68
N SER A 325 -61.02 -19.74 19.66
CA SER A 325 -60.88 -19.77 21.14
C SER A 325 -59.57 -20.42 21.67
N ARG A 326 -58.73 -19.62 22.37
CA ARG A 326 -57.75 -19.98 23.45
C ARG A 326 -56.61 -20.96 23.03
N VAL A 327 -55.53 -21.30 23.76
CA VAL A 327 -55.10 -21.32 25.19
C VAL A 327 -53.56 -21.05 25.17
N ALA A 328 -52.93 -20.08 25.87
CA ALA A 328 -52.54 -19.95 27.29
C ALA A 328 -51.46 -20.93 27.84
N GLY A 329 -50.47 -20.41 28.60
CA GLY A 329 -49.39 -21.17 29.28
C GLY A 329 -48.04 -21.17 28.53
N SER A 330 -46.86 -21.31 29.17
CA SER A 330 -46.54 -21.39 30.62
C SER A 330 -45.07 -20.98 30.93
N LYS A 331 -44.66 -20.93 32.22
CA LYS A 331 -43.31 -20.49 32.71
C LYS A 331 -42.32 -21.66 32.90
N LYS A 332 -41.00 -21.38 32.79
CA LYS A 332 -39.85 -21.78 33.67
C LYS A 332 -38.52 -21.49 32.92
N THR A 333 -37.52 -20.68 33.35
CA THR A 333 -36.63 -20.57 34.54
C THR A 333 -35.37 -21.47 34.56
N ALA A 334 -34.18 -20.83 34.51
CA ALA A 334 -32.87 -21.25 35.09
C ALA A 334 -32.21 -22.57 34.59
N LYS A 335 -30.89 -22.85 34.73
CA LYS A 335 -29.67 -22.18 35.28
C LYS A 335 -28.41 -22.72 34.51
N PRO A 336 -27.16 -22.24 34.72
CA PRO A 336 -25.97 -22.64 33.94
C PRO A 336 -24.96 -23.58 34.67
N SER A 337 -24.03 -24.14 33.89
CA SER A 337 -22.70 -24.73 34.24
C SER A 337 -21.74 -24.44 33.05
N ALA A 338 -20.40 -24.29 33.15
CA ALA A 338 -19.35 -24.96 33.94
C ALA A 338 -19.09 -26.42 33.44
N SER A 339 -17.86 -26.96 33.33
CA SER A 339 -16.50 -26.48 33.70
C SER A 339 -15.39 -27.24 32.92
N GLY A 340 -14.11 -26.87 33.14
CA GLY A 340 -12.93 -27.72 32.88
C GLY A 340 -12.06 -27.33 31.66
N GLY A 341 -10.74 -27.48 31.69
CA GLY A 341 -9.85 -27.82 32.82
C GLY A 341 -8.56 -28.54 32.41
N THR A 342 -7.45 -28.23 33.12
CA THR A 342 -6.10 -28.85 33.09
C THR A 342 -5.29 -28.84 31.77
N SER A 343 -3.99 -29.19 31.77
CA SER A 343 -2.81 -28.47 32.32
C SER A 343 -1.58 -29.39 32.45
N LYS A 344 -0.47 -29.09 31.76
CA LYS A 344 0.97 -29.37 32.06
C LYS A 344 1.80 -28.85 30.87
N SER A 345 2.97 -28.21 30.99
CA SER A 345 4.07 -28.19 31.97
C SER A 345 5.09 -29.34 31.86
N THR A 346 6.25 -29.01 31.29
CA THR A 346 7.58 -29.48 31.68
C THR A 346 8.63 -28.41 31.36
N ALA A 347 9.66 -28.30 32.20
CA ALA A 347 10.88 -27.55 31.93
C ALA A 347 12.09 -28.50 32.10
N GLY A 348 13.25 -28.15 31.52
CA GLY A 348 14.49 -28.92 31.63
C GLY A 348 15.69 -28.06 31.24
N ALA A 349 16.82 -28.24 31.92
CA ALA A 349 17.95 -27.30 31.85
C ALA A 349 19.32 -27.97 31.74
N ALA A 350 20.25 -27.24 31.10
CA ALA A 350 21.70 -27.19 31.28
C ALA A 350 22.55 -28.49 31.42
N ARG A 351 23.59 -28.61 30.57
CA ARG A 351 24.94 -28.97 31.03
C ARG A 351 26.08 -28.54 30.08
N THR A 352 27.32 -28.89 30.44
CA THR A 352 28.56 -28.12 30.15
C THR A 352 29.76 -28.98 29.74
N GLY A 353 30.66 -28.42 28.92
CA GLY A 353 32.04 -28.91 28.64
C GLY A 353 32.51 -28.39 27.26
N LYS A 354 33.60 -27.65 27.05
CA LYS A 354 34.98 -27.59 27.60
C LYS A 354 35.93 -28.64 27.00
N GLY A 355 36.84 -28.17 26.14
CA GLY A 355 37.99 -28.91 25.58
C GLY A 355 38.89 -27.96 24.79
N SER A 356 40.21 -28.18 24.80
CA SER A 356 41.21 -27.30 24.16
C SER A 356 42.36 -28.11 23.60
N SER A 357 43.00 -27.64 22.53
CA SER A 357 44.41 -27.91 22.25
C SER A 357 45.01 -26.77 21.45
N ALA A 358 46.35 -26.68 21.44
CA ALA A 358 47.11 -25.68 20.71
C ALA A 358 48.11 -26.34 19.77
N ARG A 359 48.30 -25.74 18.60
CA ARG A 359 49.60 -25.59 17.92
C ARG A 359 49.49 -24.54 16.82
#